data_AF-A0A1H1MSE4-F1
#
_entry.id   AF-A0A1H1MSE4-F1
#
_cell.length_a   1.000
_cell.length_b   1.000
_cell.length_c   1.000
_cell.angle_alpha   90.00
_cell.angle_beta   90.00
_cell.angle_gamma   90.00
#
_symmetry.space_group_name_H-M   'P 1'
#
loop_
_entity.id
_entity.type
_entity.pdbx_description
1 polymer ?
#
loop_
_entity_poly.entity_id
_entity_poly.type
_entity_poly.pdbx_seq_one_letter_code
_entity_poly.pdbx_strand_id
1 'polypeptide(L)'
;MSESAKSPADAATPGLRERRMGRTRRELTANARRLTVEHGLNGFTVEELCEIVGVSRRTFFNYFPSKEEAVIGHRDDGLDAEALTEFINARPADCVGLSPTLLDDLLEMVIVTLGQFRDEGADITPPEAVIAREPQLLGKFLREGAEMERLLVGVIATREGLPGGDAVAEMAVAVLTAIVRRAAALFFRPGNDISFIEHLTSSADAATALFAAALRR
;
A
#
# COMPACT_ATOMS: atom_id res chain seq x y z
N MET A 1 0.91 38.66 41.89
CA MET A 1 0.53 37.25 41.74
C MET A 1 -0.31 37.14 40.48
N SER A 2 0.33 36.76 39.37
CA SER A 2 -0.33 36.57 38.07
C SER A 2 -0.17 35.11 37.70
N GLU A 3 -1.25 34.36 37.83
CA GLU A 3 -1.36 32.97 37.43
C GLU A 3 -1.64 32.99 35.91
N SER A 4 -0.58 32.87 35.12
CA SER A 4 -0.71 32.72 33.67
C SER A 4 -1.17 31.30 33.36
N ALA A 5 -2.46 31.17 33.08
CA ALA A 5 -3.06 29.96 32.56
C ALA A 5 -2.37 29.54 31.24
N LYS A 6 -1.92 28.29 31.20
CA LYS A 6 -1.24 27.62 30.09
C LYS A 6 -2.16 27.56 28.85
N SER A 7 -1.67 28.08 27.72
CA SER A 7 -2.39 28.08 26.43
C SER A 7 -2.70 26.66 25.92
N PRO A 8 -3.85 26.44 25.24
CA PRO A 8 -4.39 25.12 24.90
C PRO A 8 -3.77 24.47 23.64
N ALA A 9 -2.47 24.69 23.38
CA ALA A 9 -1.81 24.22 22.16
C ALA A 9 -1.44 22.71 22.16
N ASP A 10 -1.86 21.93 23.16
CA ASP A 10 -1.41 20.54 23.36
C ASP A 10 -2.44 19.47 22.92
N ALA A 11 -3.52 19.86 22.25
CA ALA A 11 -4.48 18.94 21.65
C ALA A 11 -4.24 18.81 20.13
N ALA A 12 -3.12 18.19 19.73
CA ALA A 12 -2.94 17.77 18.35
C ALA A 12 -4.03 16.74 17.99
N THR A 13 -4.90 17.11 17.04
CA THR A 13 -6.02 16.31 16.54
C THR A 13 -5.55 14.91 16.12
N PRO A 14 -6.23 13.82 16.55
CA PRO A 14 -5.80 12.42 16.32
C PRO A 14 -5.35 12.10 14.89
N GLY A 15 -6.05 12.63 13.87
CA GLY A 15 -5.72 12.39 12.47
C GLY A 15 -4.39 12.99 11.99
N LEU A 16 -3.91 14.10 12.59
CA LEU A 16 -2.62 14.69 12.18
C LEU A 16 -1.42 13.88 12.71
N ARG A 17 -1.59 13.24 13.87
CA ARG A 17 -0.58 12.38 14.47
C ARG A 17 -0.46 11.06 13.71
N GLU A 18 -1.59 10.43 13.37
CA GLU A 18 -1.64 9.21 12.57
C GLU A 18 -1.05 9.42 11.17
N ARG A 19 -1.43 10.52 10.49
CA ARG A 19 -0.85 10.88 9.19
C ARG A 19 0.67 11.11 9.25
N ARG A 20 1.17 11.79 10.29
CA ARG A 20 2.62 11.97 10.50
C ARG A 20 3.33 10.65 10.78
N MET A 21 2.72 9.74 11.55
CA MET A 21 3.28 8.43 11.85
C MET A 21 3.39 7.57 10.58
N GLY A 22 2.32 7.54 9.76
CA GLY A 22 2.33 6.85 8.46
C GLY A 22 3.42 7.40 7.53
N ARG A 23 3.57 8.72 7.44
CA ARG A 23 4.62 9.34 6.62
C ARG A 23 6.02 8.89 7.01
N THR A 24 6.41 9.02 8.28
CA THR A 24 7.74 8.60 8.73
C THR A 24 8.00 7.12 8.45
N ARG A 25 6.98 6.27 8.63
CA ARG A 25 7.07 4.84 8.35
C ARG A 25 7.30 4.54 6.86
N ARG A 26 6.60 5.26 5.97
CA ARG A 26 6.79 5.19 4.51
C ARG A 26 8.15 5.70 4.07
N GLU A 27 8.62 6.82 4.62
CA GLU A 27 9.96 7.38 4.35
C GLU A 27 11.08 6.41 4.76
N LEU A 28 10.96 5.79 5.94
CA LEU A 28 11.88 4.75 6.39
C LEU A 28 11.89 3.55 5.44
N THR A 29 10.71 3.10 4.99
CA THR A 29 10.60 1.97 4.06
C THR A 29 11.22 2.28 2.70
N ALA A 30 10.90 3.44 2.12
CA ALA A 30 11.44 3.87 0.83
C ALA A 30 12.97 3.94 0.85
N ASN A 31 13.54 4.58 1.89
CA ASN A 31 15.00 4.68 2.03
C ASN A 31 15.66 3.34 2.35
N ALA A 32 15.03 2.48 3.17
CA ALA A 32 15.55 1.14 3.44
C ALA A 32 15.61 0.29 2.16
N ARG A 33 14.57 0.35 1.31
CA ARG A 33 14.56 -0.34 0.01
C ARG A 33 15.62 0.21 -0.93
N ARG A 34 15.74 1.54 -1.04
CA ARG A 34 16.76 2.20 -1.87
C ARG A 34 18.17 1.78 -1.46
N LEU A 35 18.52 1.90 -0.18
CA LEU A 35 19.82 1.48 0.36
C LEU A 35 20.07 -0.02 0.17
N THR A 36 19.02 -0.85 0.27
CA THR A 36 19.14 -2.29 0.02
C THR A 36 19.48 -2.57 -1.44
N VAL A 37 18.87 -1.88 -2.40
CA VAL A 37 19.22 -2.04 -3.82
C VAL A 37 20.64 -1.53 -4.12
N GLU A 38 21.03 -0.39 -3.55
CA GLU A 38 22.35 0.23 -3.79
C GLU A 38 23.51 -0.52 -3.13
N HIS A 39 23.35 -0.93 -1.86
CA HIS A 39 24.45 -1.43 -1.03
C HIS A 39 24.24 -2.88 -0.58
N GLY A 40 23.06 -3.46 -0.81
CA GLY A 40 22.64 -4.70 -0.19
C GLY A 40 22.11 -4.49 1.24
N LEU A 41 21.37 -5.47 1.76
CA LEU A 41 20.76 -5.41 3.08
C LEU A 41 21.81 -5.18 4.16
N ASN A 42 22.98 -5.82 4.07
CA ASN A 42 24.07 -5.69 5.04
C ASN A 42 24.99 -4.49 4.80
N GLY A 43 24.78 -3.73 3.70
CA GLY A 43 25.64 -2.62 3.30
C GLY A 43 25.35 -1.28 3.97
N PHE A 44 24.31 -1.21 4.80
CA PHE A 44 23.96 -0.02 5.57
C PHE A 44 23.46 -0.38 6.99
N THR A 45 23.49 0.60 7.88
CA THR A 45 23.10 0.50 9.29
C THR A 45 21.74 1.15 9.55
N VAL A 46 21.12 0.82 10.68
CA VAL A 46 19.88 1.48 11.10
C VAL A 46 20.15 2.96 11.40
N GLU A 47 21.34 3.27 11.92
CA GLU A 47 21.81 4.62 12.19
C GLU A 47 21.85 5.48 10.93
N GLU A 48 22.50 5.00 9.87
CA GLU A 48 22.58 5.72 8.58
C GLU A 48 21.18 5.95 7.99
N LEU A 49 20.30 4.95 8.05
CA LEU A 49 18.91 5.10 7.62
C LEU A 49 18.16 6.17 8.44
N CYS A 50 18.34 6.15 9.76
CA CYS A 50 17.73 7.12 10.67
C CYS A 50 18.23 8.55 10.42
N GLU A 51 19.53 8.71 10.12
CA GLU A 51 20.12 10.01 9.76
C GLU A 51 19.53 10.57 8.46
N ILE A 52 19.36 9.73 7.44
CA ILE A 52 18.75 10.13 6.16
C ILE A 52 17.31 10.62 6.35
N VAL A 53 16.53 9.91 7.15
CA VAL A 53 15.10 10.24 7.40
C VAL A 53 14.93 11.32 8.49
N GLY A 54 15.98 11.63 9.25
CA GLY A 54 15.92 12.63 10.33
C GLY A 54 15.18 12.14 11.58
N VAL A 55 15.27 10.86 11.92
CA VAL A 55 14.61 10.26 13.10
C VAL A 55 15.61 9.61 14.05
N SER A 56 15.20 9.37 15.29
CA SER A 56 16.06 8.65 16.25
C SER A 56 16.02 7.14 16.04
N ARG A 57 17.06 6.42 16.48
CA ARG A 57 17.06 4.95 16.55
C ARG A 57 15.86 4.40 17.33
N ARG A 58 15.50 5.04 18.45
CA ARG A 58 14.29 4.67 19.22
C ARG A 58 13.03 4.81 18.38
N THR A 59 12.92 5.89 17.60
CA THR A 59 11.79 6.12 16.68
C THR A 59 11.71 5.02 15.63
N PHE A 60 12.84 4.62 15.03
CA PHE A 60 12.88 3.50 14.10
C PHE A 60 12.32 2.21 14.72
N PHE A 61 12.83 1.82 15.90
CA PHE A 61 12.39 0.59 16.56
C PHE A 61 10.94 0.62 17.07
N ASN A 62 10.33 1.80 17.19
CA ASN A 62 8.89 1.91 17.44
C ASN A 62 8.05 1.51 16.23
N TYR A 63 8.60 1.61 15.01
CA TYR A 63 7.91 1.24 13.77
C TYR A 63 8.31 -0.14 13.25
N PHE A 64 9.60 -0.47 13.30
CA PHE A 64 10.13 -1.70 12.72
C PHE A 64 11.00 -2.45 13.71
N PRO A 65 10.76 -3.76 13.93
CA PRO A 65 11.59 -4.54 14.84
C PRO A 65 12.98 -4.85 14.23
N SER A 66 13.14 -4.72 12.92
CA SER A 66 14.42 -4.94 12.24
C SER A 66 14.54 -4.14 10.93
N LYS A 67 15.77 -4.06 10.41
CA LYS A 67 16.07 -3.50 9.09
C LYS A 67 15.36 -4.28 7.97
N GLU A 68 15.25 -5.59 8.11
CA GLU A 68 14.51 -6.42 7.15
C GLU A 68 13.04 -6.01 7.10
N GLU A 69 12.38 -5.85 8.26
CA GLU A 69 10.97 -5.42 8.29
C GLU A 69 10.78 -4.02 7.70
N ALA A 70 11.76 -3.10 7.89
CA ALA A 70 11.73 -1.80 7.23
C ALA A 70 11.82 -1.92 5.70
N VAL A 71 12.55 -2.91 5.17
CA VAL A 71 12.64 -3.16 3.72
C VAL A 71 11.35 -3.77 3.17
N ILE A 72 10.74 -4.71 3.90
CA ILE A 72 9.46 -5.30 3.52
C ILE A 72 8.36 -4.23 3.53
N GLY A 73 8.37 -3.35 4.53
CA GLY A 73 7.35 -2.34 4.76
C GLY A 73 6.36 -2.79 5.83
N HIS A 74 5.46 -1.89 6.25
CA HIS A 74 4.51 -2.18 7.31
C HIS A 74 3.12 -2.50 6.75
N ARG A 75 2.43 -3.48 7.35
CA ARG A 75 1.07 -3.87 6.92
C ARG A 75 0.09 -2.70 6.79
N ASP A 76 0.02 -1.81 7.79
CA ASP A 76 -0.88 -0.65 7.73
C ASP A 76 -0.42 0.46 6.77
N ASP A 77 0.71 0.33 6.06
CA ASP A 77 1.04 1.21 4.93
C ASP A 77 0.32 0.76 3.65
N GLY A 78 -0.14 -0.49 3.59
CA GLY A 78 -0.70 -1.08 2.39
C GLY A 78 -2.14 -0.68 2.07
N LEU A 79 -2.89 -0.14 3.04
CA LEU A 79 -4.27 0.31 2.86
C LEU A 79 -4.53 1.55 3.72
N ASP A 80 -5.04 2.60 3.10
CA ASP A 80 -5.52 3.76 3.83
C ASP A 80 -6.85 3.45 4.55
N ALA A 81 -6.95 3.78 5.83
CA ALA A 81 -8.11 3.43 6.65
C ALA A 81 -9.39 4.19 6.25
N GLU A 82 -9.24 5.44 5.77
CA GLU A 82 -10.34 6.25 5.28
C GLU A 82 -10.84 5.69 3.94
N ALA A 83 -9.93 5.41 3.01
CA ALA A 83 -10.23 4.77 1.73
C ALA A 83 -10.89 3.39 1.90
N LEU A 84 -10.42 2.59 2.87
CA LEU A 84 -11.01 1.30 3.20
C LEU A 84 -12.45 1.44 3.71
N THR A 85 -12.70 2.44 4.54
CA THR A 85 -14.03 2.74 5.07
C THR A 85 -14.97 3.21 3.96
N GLU A 86 -14.50 4.10 3.09
CA GLU A 86 -15.24 4.55 1.91
C GLU A 86 -15.55 3.39 0.97
N PHE A 87 -14.60 2.50 0.69
CA PHE A 87 -14.81 1.31 -0.12
C PHE A 87 -15.95 0.43 0.42
N ILE A 88 -15.93 0.13 1.72
CA ILE A 88 -16.99 -0.67 2.36
C ILE A 88 -18.35 0.00 2.20
N ASN A 89 -18.42 1.33 2.42
CA ASN A 89 -19.66 2.10 2.36
C ASN A 89 -20.15 2.39 0.94
N ALA A 90 -19.29 2.29 -0.07
CA ALA A 90 -19.64 2.55 -1.47
C ALA A 90 -20.55 1.49 -2.09
N ARG A 91 -20.83 0.38 -1.38
CA ARG A 91 -21.71 -0.66 -1.90
C ARG A 91 -23.13 -0.11 -2.16
N PRO A 92 -23.70 -0.28 -3.36
CA PRO A 92 -25.07 0.13 -3.63
C PRO A 92 -26.08 -0.61 -2.73
N ALA A 93 -26.93 0.14 -2.03
CA ALA A 93 -27.86 -0.41 -1.02
C ALA A 93 -28.87 -1.42 -1.58
N ASP A 94 -29.30 -1.24 -2.83
CA ASP A 94 -30.32 -2.08 -3.48
C ASP A 94 -29.71 -3.21 -4.34
N CYS A 95 -28.39 -3.44 -4.25
CA CYS A 95 -27.72 -4.45 -5.04
C CYS A 95 -28.08 -5.87 -4.57
N VAL A 96 -28.46 -6.73 -5.53
CA VAL A 96 -28.63 -8.17 -5.30
C VAL A 96 -27.47 -8.91 -5.96
N GLY A 97 -26.75 -9.71 -5.18
CA GLY A 97 -25.54 -10.40 -5.64
C GLY A 97 -24.30 -9.50 -5.62
N LEU A 98 -23.36 -9.78 -6.52
CA LEU A 98 -22.09 -9.05 -6.59
C LEU A 98 -22.32 -7.61 -7.07
N SER A 99 -21.73 -6.65 -6.36
CA SER A 99 -21.87 -5.23 -6.69
C SER A 99 -21.28 -4.93 -8.07
N PRO A 100 -22.01 -4.26 -8.98
CA PRO A 100 -21.52 -3.95 -10.32
C PRO A 100 -20.34 -2.97 -10.30
N THR A 101 -20.17 -2.23 -9.19
CA THR A 101 -19.12 -1.23 -8.99
C THR A 101 -17.89 -1.79 -8.26
N LEU A 102 -17.88 -3.08 -7.87
CA LEU A 102 -16.83 -3.65 -7.03
C LEU A 102 -15.41 -3.38 -7.55
N LEU A 103 -15.17 -3.58 -8.84
CA LEU A 103 -13.84 -3.36 -9.41
C LEU A 103 -13.47 -1.88 -9.40
N ASP A 104 -14.39 -0.99 -9.78
CA ASP A 104 -14.16 0.46 -9.82
C ASP A 104 -13.86 1.00 -8.41
N ASP A 105 -14.65 0.57 -7.41
CA ASP A 105 -14.46 0.99 -6.02
C ASP A 105 -13.15 0.44 -5.43
N LEU A 106 -12.74 -0.79 -5.80
CA LEU A 106 -11.43 -1.34 -5.43
C LEU A 106 -10.28 -0.55 -6.04
N LEU A 107 -10.39 -0.16 -7.31
CA LEU A 107 -9.39 0.64 -7.99
C LEU A 107 -9.27 2.03 -7.37
N GLU A 108 -10.40 2.68 -7.04
CA GLU A 108 -10.40 3.97 -6.36
C GLU A 108 -9.71 3.88 -4.99
N MET A 109 -10.03 2.86 -4.18
CA MET A 109 -9.36 2.62 -2.89
C MET A 109 -7.84 2.47 -3.06
N VAL A 110 -7.40 1.74 -4.09
CA VAL A 110 -5.97 1.60 -4.42
C VAL A 110 -5.36 2.92 -4.90
N ILE A 111 -6.06 3.69 -5.73
CA ILE A 111 -5.59 5.00 -6.21
C ILE A 111 -5.40 5.96 -5.04
N VAL A 112 -6.36 6.05 -4.13
CA VAL A 112 -6.25 6.89 -2.92
C VAL A 112 -5.06 6.42 -2.06
N THR A 113 -4.94 5.11 -1.85
CA THR A 113 -3.83 4.54 -1.07
C THR A 113 -2.48 4.86 -1.72
N LEU A 114 -2.34 4.70 -3.03
CA LEU A 114 -1.10 4.93 -3.78
C LEU A 114 -0.79 6.40 -4.04
N GLY A 115 -1.80 7.26 -4.17
CA GLY A 115 -1.64 8.70 -4.33
C GLY A 115 -0.87 9.34 -3.17
N GLN A 116 -1.11 8.85 -1.95
CA GLN A 116 -0.35 9.26 -0.77
C GLN A 116 1.15 8.97 -0.87
N PHE A 117 1.56 7.90 -1.59
CA PHE A 117 2.98 7.60 -1.76
C PHE A 117 3.67 8.54 -2.75
N ARG A 118 2.93 9.09 -3.73
CA ARG A 118 3.49 9.99 -4.77
C ARG A 118 3.60 11.44 -4.32
N ASP A 119 2.59 11.96 -3.62
CA ASP A 119 2.59 13.36 -3.16
C ASP A 119 3.70 13.65 -2.14
N GLU A 120 4.26 12.61 -1.51
CA GLU A 120 5.32 12.71 -0.51
C GLU A 120 6.75 12.65 -1.11
N GLY A 121 6.88 12.59 -2.45
CA GLY A 121 8.18 12.69 -3.14
C GLY A 121 9.14 11.53 -2.89
N ALA A 122 8.65 10.42 -2.31
CA ALA A 122 9.45 9.23 -2.04
C ALA A 122 9.74 8.49 -3.36
N ASP A 123 11.01 8.27 -3.66
CA ASP A 123 11.41 7.35 -4.73
C ASP A 123 11.03 5.92 -4.33
N ILE A 124 10.01 5.37 -4.98
CA ILE A 124 9.47 4.06 -4.63
C ILE A 124 10.32 3.00 -5.31
N THR A 125 11.28 2.43 -4.58
CA THR A 125 11.98 1.24 -5.05
C THR A 125 11.02 0.03 -5.06
N PRO A 126 10.79 -0.62 -6.23
CA PRO A 126 9.86 -1.73 -6.31
C PRO A 126 10.38 -2.97 -5.56
N PRO A 127 9.50 -3.76 -4.92
CA PRO A 127 9.90 -5.00 -4.24
C PRO A 127 10.70 -5.95 -5.14
N GLU A 128 10.43 -6.00 -6.43
CA GLU A 128 11.14 -6.84 -7.40
C GLU A 128 12.62 -6.48 -7.50
N ALA A 129 12.98 -5.19 -7.42
CA ALA A 129 14.38 -4.75 -7.43
C ALA A 129 15.11 -5.17 -6.15
N VAL A 130 14.42 -5.07 -5.01
CA VAL A 130 14.95 -5.53 -3.71
C VAL A 130 15.15 -7.04 -3.72
N ILE A 131 14.17 -7.81 -4.20
CA ILE A 131 14.25 -9.28 -4.28
C ILE A 131 15.34 -9.72 -5.25
N ALA A 132 15.50 -9.03 -6.38
CA ALA A 132 16.58 -9.31 -7.32
C ALA A 132 17.96 -9.10 -6.69
N ARG A 133 18.09 -8.12 -5.79
CA ARG A 133 19.32 -7.84 -5.04
C ARG A 133 19.54 -8.77 -3.86
N GLU A 134 18.48 -9.11 -3.13
CA GLU A 134 18.50 -9.91 -1.89
C GLU A 134 17.45 -11.05 -1.97
N PRO A 135 17.73 -12.15 -2.71
CA PRO A 135 16.75 -13.21 -2.96
C PRO A 135 16.21 -13.88 -1.69
N GLN A 136 16.97 -13.88 -0.60
CA GLN A 136 16.54 -14.42 0.70
C GLN A 136 15.34 -13.67 1.31
N LEU A 137 15.07 -12.43 0.89
CA LEU A 137 13.89 -11.68 1.33
C LEU A 137 12.59 -12.13 0.65
N LEU A 138 12.67 -12.93 -0.42
CA LEU A 138 11.49 -13.41 -1.16
C LEU A 138 10.46 -14.09 -0.25
N GLY A 139 10.92 -14.97 0.66
CA GLY A 139 10.01 -15.68 1.56
C GLY A 139 9.25 -14.76 2.52
N LYS A 140 9.83 -13.60 2.87
CA LYS A 140 9.17 -12.58 3.70
C LYS A 140 8.16 -11.78 2.87
N PHE A 141 8.53 -11.31 1.68
CA PHE A 141 7.61 -10.60 0.78
C PHE A 141 6.39 -11.45 0.42
N LEU A 142 6.58 -12.75 0.13
CA LEU A 142 5.46 -13.66 -0.17
C LEU A 142 4.52 -13.83 1.03
N ARG A 143 5.07 -13.88 2.25
CA ARG A 143 4.28 -14.02 3.48
C ARG A 143 3.46 -12.78 3.76
N GLU A 144 4.09 -11.61 3.71
CA GLU A 144 3.43 -10.32 3.93
C GLU A 144 2.36 -10.06 2.86
N GLY A 145 2.68 -10.35 1.60
CA GLY A 145 1.71 -10.28 0.50
C GLY A 145 0.49 -11.19 0.75
N ALA A 146 0.71 -12.43 1.17
CA ALA A 146 -0.40 -13.35 1.49
C ALA A 146 -1.23 -12.90 2.70
N GLU A 147 -0.65 -12.19 3.66
CA GLU A 147 -1.40 -11.59 4.78
C GLU A 147 -2.28 -10.43 4.30
N MET A 148 -1.74 -9.55 3.46
CA MET A 148 -2.49 -8.46 2.85
C MET A 148 -3.63 -8.96 1.96
N GLU A 149 -3.37 -9.98 1.13
CA GLU A 149 -4.40 -10.61 0.30
C GLU A 149 -5.53 -11.18 1.15
N ARG A 150 -5.23 -11.91 2.23
CA ARG A 150 -6.25 -12.43 3.17
C ARG A 150 -7.09 -11.33 3.78
N LEU A 151 -6.48 -10.21 4.15
CA LEU A 151 -7.19 -9.06 4.70
C LEU A 151 -8.16 -8.49 3.64
N LEU A 152 -7.69 -8.25 2.42
CA LEU A 152 -8.53 -7.74 1.33
C LEU A 152 -9.67 -8.69 0.97
N VAL A 153 -9.43 -10.00 0.94
CA VAL A 153 -10.49 -11.00 0.74
C VAL A 153 -11.58 -10.87 1.81
N GLY A 154 -11.19 -10.72 3.08
CA GLY A 154 -12.14 -10.54 4.18
C GLY A 154 -12.95 -9.25 4.06
N VAL A 155 -12.32 -8.15 3.63
CA VAL A 155 -12.99 -6.86 3.39
C VAL A 155 -14.00 -6.97 2.26
N ILE A 156 -13.60 -7.54 1.12
CA ILE A 156 -14.48 -7.74 -0.04
C ILE A 156 -15.64 -8.66 0.33
N ALA A 157 -15.38 -9.77 1.02
CA ALA A 157 -16.42 -10.69 1.45
C ALA A 157 -17.44 -10.01 2.38
N THR A 158 -16.96 -9.20 3.32
CA THR A 158 -17.82 -8.41 4.23
C THR A 158 -18.67 -7.42 3.45
N ARG A 159 -18.05 -6.64 2.57
CA ARG A 159 -18.73 -5.66 1.71
C ARG A 159 -19.79 -6.34 0.87
N GLU A 160 -19.45 -7.43 0.19
CA GLU A 160 -20.31 -8.14 -0.76
C GLU A 160 -21.30 -9.11 -0.11
N GLY A 161 -21.25 -9.31 1.21
CA GLY A 161 -22.12 -10.25 1.92
C GLY A 161 -21.83 -11.72 1.56
N LEU A 162 -20.58 -12.00 1.18
CA LEU A 162 -20.10 -13.32 0.81
C LEU A 162 -19.57 -14.08 2.05
N PRO A 163 -19.54 -15.43 2.02
CA PRO A 163 -18.82 -16.21 3.02
C PRO A 163 -17.33 -15.83 3.09
N GLY A 164 -16.72 -16.02 4.26
CA GLY A 164 -15.27 -15.87 4.39
C GLY A 164 -14.54 -16.91 3.52
N GLY A 165 -13.56 -16.45 2.72
CA GLY A 165 -12.84 -17.30 1.76
C GLY A 165 -13.64 -17.64 0.50
N ASP A 166 -14.64 -16.83 0.15
CA ASP A 166 -15.39 -16.99 -1.09
C ASP A 166 -14.48 -16.81 -2.33
N ALA A 167 -14.61 -17.72 -3.29
CA ALA A 167 -13.78 -17.73 -4.50
C ALA A 167 -13.89 -16.45 -5.34
N VAL A 168 -15.04 -15.76 -5.30
CA VAL A 168 -15.22 -14.48 -6.00
C VAL A 168 -14.40 -13.39 -5.32
N ALA A 169 -14.38 -13.34 -3.98
CA ALA A 169 -13.56 -12.40 -3.24
C ALA A 169 -12.06 -12.68 -3.46
N GLU A 170 -11.64 -13.94 -3.43
CA GLU A 170 -10.27 -14.34 -3.76
C GLU A 170 -9.87 -13.93 -5.18
N MET A 171 -10.74 -14.17 -6.16
CA MET A 171 -10.47 -13.82 -7.55
C MET A 171 -10.43 -12.31 -7.76
N ALA A 172 -11.29 -11.54 -7.08
CA ALA A 172 -11.27 -10.09 -7.14
C ALA A 172 -9.92 -9.52 -6.66
N VAL A 173 -9.38 -10.05 -5.55
CA VAL A 173 -8.04 -9.69 -5.08
C VAL A 173 -6.96 -10.11 -6.08
N ALA A 174 -7.02 -11.33 -6.61
CA ALA A 174 -6.03 -11.82 -7.57
C ALA A 174 -5.99 -10.95 -8.85
N VAL A 175 -7.15 -10.55 -9.36
CA VAL A 175 -7.26 -9.64 -10.52
C VAL A 175 -6.70 -8.26 -10.18
N LEU A 176 -7.06 -7.70 -9.02
CA LEU A 176 -6.53 -6.42 -8.55
C LEU A 176 -4.99 -6.44 -8.45
N THR A 177 -4.44 -7.48 -7.83
CA THR A 177 -2.98 -7.67 -7.72
C THR A 177 -2.32 -7.76 -9.10
N ALA A 178 -2.94 -8.44 -10.06
CA ALA A 178 -2.43 -8.51 -11.43
C ALA A 178 -2.44 -7.15 -12.14
N ILE A 179 -3.50 -6.36 -11.97
CA ILE A 179 -3.64 -4.99 -12.50
C ILE A 179 -2.54 -4.09 -11.92
N VAL A 180 -2.39 -4.05 -10.60
CA VAL A 180 -1.39 -3.22 -9.90
C VAL A 180 0.03 -3.62 -10.30
N ARG A 181 0.33 -4.93 -10.30
CA ARG A 181 1.66 -5.45 -10.68
C ARG A 181 2.00 -5.11 -12.14
N ARG A 182 1.03 -5.21 -13.07
CA ARG A 182 1.26 -4.80 -14.46
C ARG A 182 1.55 -3.31 -14.55
N ALA A 183 0.78 -2.48 -13.84
CA ALA A 183 0.98 -1.04 -13.82
C ALA A 183 2.38 -0.67 -13.28
N ALA A 184 2.80 -1.28 -12.17
CA ALA A 184 4.14 -1.10 -11.61
C ALA A 184 5.23 -1.53 -12.59
N ALA A 185 5.10 -2.70 -13.21
CA ALA A 185 6.08 -3.21 -14.18
C ALA A 185 6.22 -2.36 -15.45
N LEU A 186 5.22 -1.54 -15.79
CA LEU A 186 5.29 -0.55 -16.87
C LEU A 186 5.86 0.78 -16.37
N PHE A 187 5.40 1.24 -15.22
CA PHE A 187 5.80 2.51 -14.62
C PHE A 187 7.30 2.58 -14.31
N PHE A 188 7.89 1.50 -13.78
CA PHE A 188 9.31 1.43 -13.43
C PHE A 188 10.24 1.12 -14.61
N ARG A 189 9.74 1.10 -15.84
CA ARG A 189 10.60 0.90 -17.01
C ARG A 189 11.46 2.14 -17.26
N PRO A 190 12.72 1.98 -17.67
CA PRO A 190 13.54 3.11 -18.11
C PRO A 190 12.85 3.89 -19.22
N GLY A 191 12.79 5.22 -19.09
CA GLY A 191 12.20 6.11 -20.10
C GLY A 191 10.67 6.21 -20.07
N ASN A 192 10.00 5.70 -19.03
CA ASN A 192 8.57 5.90 -18.84
C ASN A 192 8.25 7.38 -18.55
N ASP A 193 7.30 7.95 -19.29
CA ASP A 193 6.76 9.29 -19.16
C ASP A 193 5.27 9.31 -18.75
N ILE A 194 4.65 8.14 -18.66
CA ILE A 194 3.24 7.94 -18.29
C ILE A 194 3.11 7.78 -16.78
N SER A 195 2.07 8.36 -16.20
CA SER A 195 1.83 8.26 -14.76
C SER A 195 1.45 6.83 -14.33
N PHE A 196 1.72 6.49 -13.07
CA PHE A 196 1.31 5.19 -12.51
C PHE A 196 -0.21 4.97 -12.62
N ILE A 197 -1.01 6.02 -12.36
CA ILE A 197 -2.47 5.96 -12.42
C ILE A 197 -2.92 5.64 -13.85
N GLU A 198 -2.35 6.26 -14.87
CA GLU A 198 -2.67 5.93 -16.26
C GLU A 198 -2.34 4.48 -16.62
N HIS A 199 -1.21 3.94 -16.14
CA HIS A 199 -0.88 2.52 -16.30
C HIS A 199 -1.84 1.60 -15.54
N LEU A 200 -2.32 2.02 -14.37
CA LEU A 200 -3.30 1.29 -13.57
C LEU A 200 -4.65 1.23 -14.25
N THR A 201 -5.20 2.38 -14.68
CA THR A 201 -6.45 2.49 -15.43
C THR A 201 -6.38 1.67 -16.72
N SER A 202 -5.30 1.80 -17.51
CA SER A 202 -5.10 0.99 -18.72
C SER A 202 -5.05 -0.51 -18.43
N SER A 203 -4.48 -0.93 -17.30
CA SER A 203 -4.45 -2.34 -16.88
C SER A 203 -5.83 -2.85 -16.48
N ALA A 204 -6.62 -2.02 -15.80
CA ALA A 204 -7.99 -2.32 -15.42
C ALA A 204 -8.91 -2.43 -16.64
N ASP A 205 -8.83 -1.49 -17.58
CA ASP A 205 -9.60 -1.51 -18.84
C ASP A 205 -9.34 -2.80 -19.62
N ALA A 206 -8.08 -3.25 -19.67
CA ALA A 206 -7.71 -4.50 -20.33
C ALA A 206 -8.33 -5.73 -19.64
N ALA A 207 -8.36 -5.75 -18.30
CA ALA A 207 -9.00 -6.81 -17.53
C ALA A 207 -10.53 -6.82 -17.77
N THR A 208 -11.18 -5.66 -17.72
CA THR A 208 -12.61 -5.51 -17.99
C THR A 208 -12.97 -5.97 -19.41
N ALA A 209 -12.19 -5.56 -20.42
CA ALA A 209 -12.39 -5.98 -21.80
C ALA A 209 -12.28 -7.51 -21.97
N LEU A 210 -11.31 -8.14 -21.30
CA LEU A 210 -11.11 -9.60 -21.33
C LEU A 210 -12.35 -10.35 -20.82
N PHE A 211 -12.87 -9.97 -19.66
CA PHE A 211 -14.04 -10.63 -19.07
C PHE A 211 -15.34 -10.30 -19.82
N ALA A 212 -15.49 -9.06 -20.30
CA ALA A 212 -16.66 -8.66 -21.11
C ALA A 212 -16.73 -9.40 -22.45
N ALA A 213 -15.59 -9.79 -23.03
CA ALA A 213 -15.55 -10.61 -24.24
C ALA A 213 -15.93 -12.07 -23.98
N ALA A 214 -15.58 -12.62 -22.81
CA ALA A 214 -15.89 -13.98 -22.41
C ALA A 214 -17.40 -14.22 -22.19
N LEU A 215 -18.12 -13.22 -21.67
CA LEU A 215 -19.56 -13.30 -21.37
C LEU A 215 -20.47 -13.13 -22.61
N ARG A 216 -19.91 -12.86 -23.80
CA ARG A 216 -20.66 -12.77 -25.07
C ARG A 216 -20.74 -14.11 -25.84
N ARG A 217 -20.28 -15.21 -25.23
CA ARG A 217 -20.35 -16.58 -25.77
C ARG A 217 -21.42 -17.37 -25.04
#